data_AF-I3L4D1-F1
#
_entry.id   AF-I3L4D1-F1
#
_cell.length_a   1.000
_cell.length_b   1.000
_cell.length_c   1.000
_cell.angle_alpha   90.00
_cell.angle_beta   90.00
_cell.angle_gamma   90.00
#
_symmetry.space_group_name_H-M   'P 1'
#
loop_
_entity.id
_entity.type
_entity.pdbx_description
1 polymer ?
#
loop_
_entity_poly.entity_id
_entity_poly.type
_entity_poly.pdbx_seq_one_letter_code
_entity_poly.pdbx_strand_id
1 'polypeptide(L)' 'MAPPRNVVKIAIKMRDAIPQLIQLDQAKPLAAVLKEVEPDAL' A
#
# COMPACT_ATOMS: atom_id res chain seq x y z
N MET A 1 17.47 17.13 12.68
CA MET A 1 16.59 16.77 11.55
C MET A 1 16.02 15.39 11.85
N ALA A 2 14.70 15.20 11.76
CA ALA A 2 14.14 13.85 11.86
C ALA A 2 14.50 13.04 10.59
N PRO A 3 14.72 11.72 10.67
CA PRO A 3 14.95 10.89 9.50
C PRO A 3 13.75 11.01 8.53
N PRO A 4 13.98 10.97 7.20
CA PRO A 4 12.89 10.87 6.25
C PRO A 4 12.01 9.66 6.58
N ARG A 5 10.68 9.86 6.58
CA ARG A 5 9.75 8.74 6.74
C ARG A 5 9.91 7.77 5.58
N ASN A 6 10.07 6.49 5.88
CA ASN A 6 10.26 5.44 4.89
C ASN A 6 8.92 4.99 4.30
N VAL A 7 8.25 5.94 3.62
CA VAL A 7 6.93 5.76 3.01
C VAL A 7 7.08 6.07 1.52
N VAL A 8 6.67 5.12 0.67
CA VAL A 8 6.72 5.27 -0.79
C VAL A 8 5.30 5.34 -1.35
N LYS A 9 5.09 6.21 -2.35
CA LYS A 9 3.80 6.33 -3.04
C LYS A 9 3.81 5.43 -4.27
N ILE A 10 2.82 4.54 -4.39
CA ILE A 10 2.70 3.61 -5.52
C ILE A 10 1.27 3.58 -6.05
N ALA A 11 1.09 3.07 -7.27
CA ALA A 11 -0.20 2.71 -7.82
C ALA A 11 -0.34 1.18 -7.86
N ILE A 12 -1.43 0.64 -7.35
CA ILE A 12 -1.77 -0.79 -7.46
C ILE A 12 -2.95 -0.95 -8.42
N LYS A 13 -2.81 -1.84 -9.40
CA LYS A 13 -3.86 -2.16 -10.36
C LYS A 13 -4.38 -3.57 -10.15
N MET A 14 -5.67 -3.69 -9.82
CA MET A 14 -6.41 -4.95 -9.79
C MET A 14 -7.03 -5.22 -11.17
N ARG A 15 -7.37 -6.49 -11.43
CA ARG A 15 -8.07 -6.87 -12.68
C ARG A 15 -9.38 -6.06 -12.78
N ASP A 16 -9.61 -5.48 -13.94
CA ASP A 16 -10.81 -4.69 -14.27
C ASP A 16 -11.07 -3.45 -13.39
N ALA A 17 -10.08 -3.01 -12.58
CA ALA A 17 -10.19 -1.83 -11.72
C ALA A 17 -9.31 -0.67 -12.19
N ILE A 18 -9.71 0.55 -11.81
CA ILE A 18 -8.87 1.75 -11.92
C ILE A 18 -7.69 1.62 -10.93
N PRO A 19 -6.45 1.95 -11.33
CA PRO A 19 -5.32 1.92 -10.42
C PRO A 19 -5.54 2.80 -9.17
N GLN A 20 -5.30 2.23 -8.00
CA GLN A 20 -5.42 2.91 -6.72
C GLN A 20 -4.07 3.44 -6.27
N LEU A 21 -4.02 4.72 -5.87
CA LEU A 21 -2.82 5.32 -5.29
C LEU A 21 -2.76 5.03 -3.80
N ILE A 22 -1.67 4.43 -3.34
CA ILE A 22 -1.46 4.12 -1.93
C ILE A 22 -0.12 4.64 -1.41
N GLN A 23 -0.04 4.76 -0.08
CA GLN A 23 1.19 5.01 0.66
C GLN A 23 1.66 3.70 1.29
N LEU A 24 2.72 3.12 0.74
CA LEU A 24 3.36 1.94 1.28
C LEU A 24 4.35 2.36 2.37
N ASP A 25 3.95 2.20 3.62
CA ASP A 25 4.83 2.34 4.78
C ASP A 25 5.68 1.09 4.94
N GLN A 26 7.01 1.25 4.83
CA GLN A 26 7.97 0.15 4.93
C GLN A 26 8.06 -0.45 6.34
N ALA A 27 7.48 0.20 7.36
CA ALA A 27 7.36 -0.36 8.70
C ALA A 27 6.15 -1.31 8.84
N LYS A 28 5.17 -1.26 7.92
CA LYS A 28 4.00 -2.13 7.95
C LYS A 28 4.29 -3.48 7.27
N PRO A 29 3.82 -4.61 7.85
CA PRO A 29 3.83 -5.88 7.14
C PRO A 29 3.02 -5.79 5.84
N LEU A 30 3.52 -6.42 4.77
CA LEU A 30 2.84 -6.39 3.47
C LEU A 30 1.41 -6.93 3.53
N ALA A 31 1.13 -7.95 4.37
CA ALA A 31 -0.23 -8.48 4.54
C ALA A 31 -1.21 -7.43 5.09
N ALA A 32 -0.76 -6.54 5.98
CA ALA A 32 -1.59 -5.45 6.47
C ALA A 32 -1.90 -4.43 5.36
N VAL A 33 -0.89 -4.13 4.54
CA VAL A 33 -1.06 -3.25 3.37
C VAL A 33 -2.02 -3.88 2.35
N LEU A 34 -1.92 -5.20 2.11
CA LEU A 34 -2.82 -5.91 1.20
C LEU A 34 -4.27 -5.89 1.70
N LYS A 35 -4.50 -6.09 2.99
CA LYS A 35 -5.84 -6.01 3.60
C LYS A 35 -6.46 -4.60 3.49
N GLU A 36 -5.63 -3.55 3.50
CA GLU A 36 -6.09 -2.17 3.28
C GLU A 36 -6.53 -1.93 1.81
N VAL A 37 -5.94 -2.65 0.86
CA VAL A 37 -6.18 -2.48 -0.59
C VAL A 37 -7.29 -3.41 -1.11
N GLU A 38 -7.34 -4.63 -0.57
CA GLU A 38 -8.31 -5.67 -0.92
C GLU A 38 -8.69 -6.42 0.37
N PRO A 39 -9.67 -5.92 1.14
CA PRO A 39 -10.04 -6.47 2.44
C PRO A 39 -10.46 -7.94 2.41
N ASP A 40 -10.96 -8.39 1.26
CA ASP A 40 -11.49 -9.73 1.02
C ASP A 40 -10.45 -10.71 0.43
N ALA A 41 -9.18 -10.29 0.27
CA ALA A 41 -8.12 -11.10 -0.33
C ALA A 41 -7.47 -12.14 0.60
N LEU A 42 -7.79 -12.11 1.90
CA LEU A 42 -7.13 -12.90 2.96
C LEU A 42 -8.14 -13.64 3.85
#